data_AF-A0A0D3AHA7-F1
#
_entry.id   AF-A0A0D3AHA7-F1
#
_cell.length_a   1.000
_cell.length_b   1.000
_cell.length_c   1.000
_cell.angle_alpha   90.00
_cell.angle_beta   90.00
_cell.angle_gamma   90.00
#
_symmetry.space_group_name_H-M   'P 1'
#
loop_
_entity.id
_entity.type
_entity.pdbx_description
1 polymer ?
#
loop_
_entity_poly.entity_id
_entity_poly.type
_entity_poly.pdbx_seq_one_letter_code
_entity_poly.pdbx_strand_id
1 'polypeptide(L)' 'MAADKSPGPDGYTSEFFKASWSITGRDFVVAVQSFFEKGFLPKGINSTILALIPKKNDATYMKDY' A
#
# COMPACT_ATOMS: atom_id res chain seq x y z
N MET A 1 11.42 4.69 -8.83
CA MET A 1 10.60 3.72 -8.07
C MET A 1 10.20 2.62 -9.03
N ALA A 2 10.47 1.35 -8.70
CA ALA A 2 9.99 0.21 -9.48
C ALA A 2 8.46 0.26 -9.59
N ALA A 3 7.95 -0.02 -10.79
CA ALA A 3 6.57 0.23 -11.16
C ALA A 3 5.69 -1.02 -10.93
N ASP A 4 6.32 -2.19 -10.95
CA ASP A 4 5.79 -3.56 -10.84
C ASP A 4 5.73 -4.10 -9.39
N LYS A 5 5.75 -3.23 -8.38
CA LYS A 5 5.62 -3.67 -6.99
C LYS A 5 4.23 -4.25 -6.73
N SER A 6 4.17 -5.26 -5.85
CA SER A 6 2.91 -5.87 -5.41
C SER A 6 1.91 -4.82 -4.90
N PRO A 7 0.62 -4.96 -5.22
CA PRO A 7 -0.41 -4.04 -4.76
C PRO A 7 -0.66 -4.16 -3.26
N GLY A 8 -1.30 -3.15 -2.69
CA GLY A 8 -1.86 -3.23 -1.35
C GLY A 8 -3.09 -4.15 -1.29
N PRO A 9 -3.75 -4.23 -0.12
CA PRO A 9 -5.00 -4.97 0.04
C PRO A 9 -6.14 -4.50 -0.90
N ASP A 10 -6.03 -3.31 -1.48
CA ASP A 10 -6.97 -2.73 -2.44
C ASP A 10 -6.78 -3.23 -3.88
N GLY A 11 -5.69 -3.94 -4.16
CA GLY A 11 -5.40 -4.50 -5.48
C GLY A 11 -4.84 -3.51 -6.51
N TYR A 12 -4.60 -2.25 -6.14
CA TYR A 12 -4.05 -1.23 -7.05
C TYR A 12 -2.54 -1.07 -6.91
N THR A 13 -1.83 -0.98 -8.03
CA THR A 13 -0.38 -0.75 -8.05
C THR A 13 -0.05 0.74 -8.09
N SER A 14 1.24 1.06 -7.86
CA SER A 14 1.71 2.44 -8.01
C SER A 14 1.58 2.98 -9.44
N GLU A 15 1.54 2.11 -10.45
CA GLU A 15 1.34 2.47 -11.86
C GLU A 15 -0.08 2.93 -12.13
N PHE A 16 -1.07 2.25 -11.55
CA PHE A 16 -2.48 2.64 -11.68
C PHE A 16 -2.67 4.10 -11.26
N PHE A 17 -2.20 4.47 -10.05
CA PHE A 17 -2.35 5.83 -9.54
C PHE A 17 -1.59 6.88 -10.35
N LYS A 18 -0.45 6.52 -10.96
CA LYS A 18 0.27 7.42 -11.87
C LYS A 18 -0.48 7.62 -13.18
N ALA A 19 -0.98 6.54 -13.77
CA ALA A 19 -1.74 6.57 -15.01
C ALA A 19 -3.08 7.30 -14.86
N SER A 20 -3.74 7.15 -13.71
CA SER A 20 -5.02 7.79 -13.40
C SER A 20 -4.90 9.15 -12.71
N TRP A 21 -3.68 9.72 -12.59
CA TRP A 21 -3.46 10.91 -11.76
C TRP A 21 -4.29 12.13 -12.17
N SER A 22 -4.58 12.28 -13.46
CA SER A 22 -5.47 13.32 -13.98
C SER A 22 -6.90 13.24 -13.43
N ILE A 23 -7.31 12.05 -12.97
CA ILE A 23 -8.63 11.77 -12.39
C ILE A 23 -8.54 11.77 -10.85
N THR A 24 -7.59 11.03 -10.27
CA THR A 24 -7.52 10.78 -8.82
C THR A 24 -6.68 11.78 -8.03
N GLY A 25 -5.83 12.56 -8.69
CA GLY A 25 -4.81 13.38 -8.03
C GLY A 25 -5.38 14.49 -7.16
N ARG A 26 -6.46 15.14 -7.59
CA ARG A 26 -7.11 16.19 -6.81
C ARG A 26 -7.64 15.66 -5.48
N ASP A 27 -8.38 14.54 -5.53
CA ASP A 27 -8.98 13.95 -4.34
C ASP A 27 -7.91 13.39 -3.39
N PHE A 28 -6.82 12.84 -3.93
CA PHE A 28 -5.68 12.40 -3.15
C PHE A 28 -5.06 13.54 -2.34
N VAL A 29 -4.81 14.70 -2.97
CA VAL A 29 -4.24 15.88 -2.29
C VAL A 29 -5.17 16.37 -1.17
N VAL A 30 -6.48 16.46 -1.44
CA VAL A 30 -7.48 16.87 -0.44
C VAL A 30 -7.51 15.89 0.74
N ALA A 31 -7.44 14.58 0.48
CA ALA A 31 -7.42 13.58 1.53
C ALA A 31 -6.18 13.72 2.44
N VAL A 32 -5.00 13.94 1.85
CA VAL A 32 -3.75 14.16 2.59
C VAL A 32 -3.83 15.43 3.44
N GLN A 33 -4.32 16.55 2.87
CA GLN A 33 -4.51 17.80 3.62
C GLN A 33 -5.48 17.61 4.79
N SER A 34 -6.62 16.96 4.56
CA SER A 34 -7.61 16.70 5.60
C SER A 34 -7.08 15.81 6.73
N PHE A 35 -6.15 14.89 6.44
CA PHE A 35 -5.48 14.10 7.48
C PHE A 35 -4.65 15.01 8.40
N PHE A 36 -3.84 15.91 7.84
CA PHE A 36 -3.01 16.82 8.63
C PHE A 36 -3.81 17.89 9.38
N GLU A 37 -4.90 18.38 8.78
CA GLU A 37 -5.77 19.37 9.43
C GLU A 37 -6.60 18.78 10.57
N LYS A 38 -7.11 17.55 10.41
CA LYS A 38 -8.07 16.94 11.36
C LYS A 38 -7.44 15.89 12.26
N GLY A 39 -6.22 15.46 12.00
CA GLY A 39 -5.55 14.37 12.71
C GLY A 39 -6.24 13.00 12.54
N PHE A 40 -7.08 12.84 11.51
CA PHE A 40 -7.87 11.64 11.30
C PHE A 40 -7.37 10.89 10.07
N LEU A 41 -6.85 9.67 10.27
CA LEU A 41 -6.51 8.75 9.20
C LEU A 41 -7.61 7.68 9.09
N PRO A 42 -8.29 7.54 7.93
CA PRO A 42 -9.26 6.48 7.72
C PRO A 42 -8.67 5.09 8.01
N LYS A 43 -9.46 4.23 8.66
CA LYS A 43 -9.08 2.83 8.87
C LYS A 43 -8.83 2.15 7.53
N GLY A 44 -7.73 1.42 7.42
CA GLY A 44 -7.38 0.68 6.20
C GLY A 44 -6.31 1.33 5.34
N ILE A 45 -6.03 2.64 5.48
CA ILE A 45 -5.00 3.33 4.69
C ILE A 45 -3.61 2.69 4.87
N ASN A 46 -3.30 2.24 6.09
CA ASN A 46 -2.03 1.59 6.42
C ASN A 46 -2.12 0.05 6.41
N SER A 47 -3.20 -0.53 5.88
CA SER A 47 -3.32 -1.98 5.77
C SER A 47 -2.35 -2.51 4.72
N THR A 48 -1.66 -3.61 5.06
CA THR A 48 -0.67 -4.24 4.18
C THR A 48 -0.87 -5.76 4.17
N ILE A 49 -0.53 -6.40 3.05
CA ILE A 49 -0.48 -7.86 2.94
C ILE A 49 0.95 -8.31 3.24
N LEU A 50 1.10 -9.17 4.25
CA LEU A 50 2.37 -9.81 4.55
C LEU A 50 2.45 -11.18 3.85
N ALA A 51 3.33 -11.29 2.85
CA ALA A 51 3.69 -12.55 2.24
C ALA A 51 5.00 -13.06 2.85
N LEU A 52 4.93 -14.17 3.59
CA LEU A 52 6.10 -14.83 4.16
C LEU A 52 6.68 -15.80 3.14
N ILE A 53 7.94 -15.60 2.75
CA ILE A 53 8.64 -16.46 1.78
C ILE A 53 9.62 -17.35 2.55
N PRO A 54 9.43 -18.68 2.58
CA PRO A 54 10.34 -19.59 3.28
C PRO A 54 11.79 -19.46 2.77
N LYS A 55 12.75 -19.33 3.69
CA LYS A 55 14.20 -19.33 3.37
C LYS A 55 14.80 -20.73 3.27
N LYS A 56 14.09 -21.74 3.82
CA LYS A 56 14.45 -23.16 3.80
C LYS A 56 13.19 -24.01 3.70
N ASN A 57 13.35 -25.27 3.30
CA ASN A 57 12.23 -26.20 3.08
C ASN A 57 11.38 -26.44 4.34
N ASP A 58 12.01 -26.55 5.52
CA ASP A 58 11.32 -26.81 6.80
C ASP A 58 11.19 -25.53 7.64
N ALA A 59 10.48 -24.53 7.11
CA ALA A 59 10.27 -23.26 7.79
C ALA A 59 9.15 -23.35 8.83
N THR A 60 9.51 -23.41 10.10
CA THR A 60 8.55 -23.60 11.21
C THR A 60 8.44 -22.38 12.11
N TYR A 61 9.50 -21.59 12.26
CA TYR A 61 9.54 -20.39 13.09
C TYR A 61 9.54 -19.13 12.23
N MET A 62 9.10 -17.99 12.77
CA MET A 62 9.06 -16.71 12.05
C MET A 62 10.40 -16.32 11.41
N LYS A 63 11.53 -16.66 12.05
CA LYS A 63 12.88 -16.42 11.51
C LYS A 63 13.24 -17.23 10.26
N ASP A 64 12.49 -18.32 10.00
CA ASP A 64 12.71 -19.24 8.89
C ASP A 64 12.05 -18.76 7.58
N TYR A 65 11.22 -17.72 7.66
CA TYR A 65 10.66 -16.93 6.57
C TYR A 65 11.43 -15.59 6.49
#